data_AF-A0A418W6J2-F1
#
_entry.id   AF-A0A418W6J2-F1
#
_cell.length_a   1.000
_cell.length_b   1.000
_cell.length_c   1.000
_cell.angle_alpha   90.00
_cell.angle_beta   90.00
_cell.angle_gamma   90.00
#
_symmetry.space_group_name_H-M   'P 1'
#
loop_
_entity.id
_entity.type
_entity.pdbx_description
1 polymer ?
#
loop_
_entity_poly.entity_id
_entity_poly.type
_entity_poly.pdbx_seq_one_letter_code
_entity_poly.pdbx_strand_id
1 'polypeptide(L)'
;MTLVAALVFWAQAAVPPPQEQLQANCAAPAYATDMLVCDDYDLRARDAEMGAMLTQLDATPVTGLPPLIEPQAEWFKRRSRCAFKENHRQCTADAYEERTILLRTLLEPDGAEAPRYRCAASWLPEGAEARILRKRALVIWSKGKRIGVAMQRFEHSDWRPYALLEGTFEQPEVVGSGTSKMKCIGISH
;
A
#
# COMPACT_ATOMS: atom_id res chain seq x y z
N MET A 1 36.62 0.36 57.23
CA MET A 1 36.43 -0.51 56.06
C MET A 1 35.47 0.19 55.13
N THR A 2 35.98 0.74 54.03
CA THR A 2 35.18 1.52 53.07
C THR A 2 35.03 0.66 51.81
N LEU A 3 33.80 0.23 51.51
CA LEU A 3 33.45 -0.52 50.31
C LEU A 3 33.28 0.46 49.15
N VAL A 4 34.14 0.36 48.13
CA VAL A 4 33.98 1.08 46.87
C VAL A 4 33.18 0.18 45.93
N ALA A 5 31.93 0.57 45.64
CA ALA A 5 31.11 -0.10 44.65
C ALA A 5 31.51 0.37 43.23
N ALA A 6 32.08 -0.53 42.43
CA ALA A 6 32.38 -0.26 41.03
C ALA A 6 31.10 -0.40 40.19
N LEU A 7 30.65 0.72 39.61
CA LEU A 7 29.57 0.74 38.61
C LEU A 7 30.12 0.27 37.26
N VAL A 8 29.73 -0.93 36.83
CA VAL A 8 30.00 -1.42 35.47
C VAL A 8 28.94 -0.82 34.55
N PHE A 9 29.34 0.16 33.75
CA PHE A 9 28.54 0.68 32.65
C PHE A 9 28.58 -0.33 31.49
N TRP A 10 27.49 -1.08 31.32
CA TRP A 10 27.30 -1.87 30.11
C TRP A 10 27.04 -0.92 28.94
N ALA A 11 28.00 -0.83 28.02
CA ALA A 11 27.80 -0.14 26.75
C ALA A 11 26.69 -0.88 26.00
N GLN A 12 25.51 -0.26 25.87
CA GLN A 12 24.46 -0.75 25.00
C GLN A 12 24.98 -0.62 23.57
N ALA A 13 25.43 -1.73 22.99
CA ALA A 13 25.74 -1.77 21.57
C ALA A 13 24.49 -1.31 20.81
N ALA A 14 24.65 -0.32 19.93
CA ALA A 14 23.56 0.16 19.10
C ALA A 14 22.99 -1.02 18.31
N VAL A 15 21.71 -1.33 18.50
CA VAL A 15 21.02 -2.37 17.75
C VAL A 15 21.07 -1.94 16.27
N PRO A 16 21.64 -2.76 15.36
CA PRO A 16 21.71 -2.40 13.96
C PRO A 16 20.29 -2.17 13.43
N PRO A 17 20.09 -1.19 12.52
CA PRO A 17 18.77 -0.96 11.95
C PRO A 17 18.30 -2.27 11.29
N PRO A 18 16.99 -2.60 11.42
CA PRO A 18 16.44 -3.76 10.71
C PRO A 18 16.80 -3.69 9.22
N GLN A 19 17.21 -4.82 8.67
CA GLN A 19 17.43 -4.91 7.23
C GLN A 19 16.14 -4.59 6.47
N GLU A 20 16.29 -4.01 5.28
CA GLU A 20 15.14 -3.74 4.43
C GLU A 20 14.44 -5.06 4.06
N GLN A 21 13.13 -5.09 4.24
CA GLN A 21 12.28 -6.25 3.98
C GLN A 21 11.14 -5.82 3.06
N LEU A 22 10.79 -6.70 2.12
CA LEU A 22 9.68 -6.50 1.19
C LEU A 22 8.47 -7.40 1.51
N GLN A 23 8.67 -8.43 2.34
CA GLN A 23 7.72 -9.47 2.74
C GLN A 23 8.01 -9.93 4.18
N ALA A 24 7.06 -10.63 4.80
CA ALA A 24 7.26 -11.13 6.15
C ALA A 24 8.36 -12.22 6.16
N ASN A 25 9.30 -12.13 7.10
CA ASN A 25 10.36 -13.12 7.25
C ASN A 25 10.04 -14.10 8.40
N CYS A 26 9.44 -15.24 8.08
CA CYS A 26 9.09 -16.23 9.11
C CYS A 26 10.27 -17.00 9.72
N ALA A 27 11.45 -16.94 9.10
CA ALA A 27 12.66 -17.52 9.68
C ALA A 27 13.32 -16.60 10.72
N ALA A 28 13.16 -15.28 10.55
CA ALA A 28 13.70 -14.25 11.44
C ALA A 28 12.79 -13.01 11.42
N PRO A 29 11.64 -13.06 12.12
CA PRO A 29 10.67 -11.96 12.11
C PRO A 29 11.27 -10.71 12.75
N ALA A 30 11.21 -9.58 12.04
CA ALA A 30 11.75 -8.31 12.52
C ALA A 30 10.65 -7.41 13.12
N TYR A 31 9.41 -7.58 12.66
CA TYR A 31 8.25 -6.83 13.14
C TYR A 31 7.27 -7.75 13.87
N ALA A 32 6.53 -7.19 14.83
CA ALA A 32 5.41 -7.91 15.47
C ALA A 32 4.35 -8.36 14.46
N THR A 33 4.17 -7.59 13.39
CA THR A 33 3.30 -7.98 12.27
C THR A 33 3.84 -9.19 11.50
N ASP A 34 5.16 -9.42 11.45
CA ASP A 34 5.70 -10.63 10.82
C ASP A 34 5.32 -11.86 11.64
N MET A 35 5.46 -11.81 12.97
CA MET A 35 5.04 -12.90 13.85
C MET A 35 3.55 -13.24 13.62
N LEU A 36 2.68 -12.22 13.59
CA LEU A 36 1.26 -12.41 13.27
C LEU A 36 1.05 -13.09 11.90
N VAL A 37 1.70 -12.59 10.85
CA VAL A 37 1.57 -13.16 9.49
C VAL A 37 2.08 -14.60 9.46
N CYS A 38 3.15 -14.89 10.20
CA CYS A 38 3.74 -16.22 10.25
C CYS A 38 2.91 -17.19 11.08
N ASP A 39 2.10 -16.74 12.04
CA ASP A 39 1.22 -17.62 12.83
C ASP A 39 -0.18 -17.78 12.21
N ASP A 40 -0.63 -16.84 11.38
CA ASP A 40 -1.95 -16.85 10.74
C ASP A 40 -1.90 -17.38 9.30
N TYR A 41 -2.62 -18.48 9.02
CA TYR A 41 -2.63 -19.13 7.71
C TYR A 41 -3.14 -18.21 6.58
N ASP A 42 -4.20 -17.44 6.82
CA ASP A 42 -4.80 -16.58 5.79
C ASP A 42 -3.86 -15.41 5.46
N LEU A 43 -3.25 -14.80 6.47
CA LEU A 43 -2.29 -13.72 6.27
C LEU A 43 -1.02 -14.20 5.57
N ARG A 44 -0.54 -15.40 5.90
CA ARG A 44 0.59 -16.02 5.20
C ARG A 44 0.30 -16.25 3.73
N ALA A 45 -0.90 -16.74 3.41
CA ALA A 45 -1.34 -16.94 2.04
C ALA A 45 -1.39 -15.61 1.26
N ARG A 46 -1.87 -14.53 1.88
CA ARG A 46 -1.88 -13.18 1.29
C ARG A 46 -0.47 -12.61 1.08
N ASP A 47 0.46 -12.84 2.00
CA ASP A 47 1.87 -12.44 1.84
C ASP A 47 2.52 -13.18 0.66
N ALA A 48 2.28 -14.48 0.54
CA ALA A 48 2.76 -15.29 -0.57
C ALA A 48 2.16 -14.86 -1.92
N GLU A 49 0.85 -14.58 -1.99
CA GLU A 49 0.20 -14.06 -3.20
C GLU A 49 0.83 -12.73 -3.63
N MET A 50 0.94 -11.78 -2.70
CA MET A 50 1.59 -10.50 -2.97
C MET A 50 3.03 -10.70 -3.46
N GLY A 51 3.77 -11.62 -2.84
CA GLY A 51 5.15 -11.92 -3.22
C GLY A 51 5.31 -12.52 -4.61
N ALA A 52 4.37 -13.36 -5.02
CA ALA A 52 4.32 -13.87 -6.39
C ALA A 52 4.10 -12.74 -7.41
N MET A 53 3.21 -11.78 -7.11
CA MET A 53 2.95 -10.63 -7.98
C MET A 53 4.16 -9.69 -8.09
N LEU A 54 4.90 -9.48 -6.99
CA LEU A 54 6.13 -8.69 -7.01
C LEU A 54 7.19 -9.33 -7.92
N THR A 55 7.40 -10.64 -7.76
CA THR A 55 8.31 -11.41 -8.62
C THR A 55 7.92 -11.29 -10.10
N GLN A 56 6.62 -11.33 -10.40
CA GLN A 56 6.13 -11.18 -11.77
C GLN A 56 6.36 -9.78 -12.35
N LEU A 57 6.19 -8.73 -11.53
CA LEU A 57 6.47 -7.35 -11.94
C LEU A 57 7.95 -7.11 -12.17
N ASP A 58 8.84 -7.69 -11.35
CA ASP A 58 10.29 -7.58 -11.54
C ASP A 58 10.76 -8.26 -12.83
N ALA A 59 10.07 -9.34 -13.25
CA ALA A 59 10.32 -10.01 -14.52
C ALA A 59 9.74 -9.27 -15.74
N THR A 60 8.86 -8.28 -15.52
CA THR A 60 8.21 -7.52 -16.59
C THR A 60 8.96 -6.20 -16.79
N PRO A 61 9.29 -5.79 -18.03
CA PRO A 61 9.91 -4.49 -18.29
C PRO A 61 8.89 -3.36 -18.09
N VAL A 62 8.56 -3.06 -16.83
CA VAL A 62 7.74 -1.90 -16.46
C VAL A 62 8.68 -0.72 -16.28
N THR A 63 8.44 0.38 -17.02
CA THR A 63 9.26 1.59 -16.92
C THR A 63 8.91 2.38 -15.66
N GLY A 64 9.52 1.99 -14.54
CA GLY A 64 9.35 2.64 -13.24
C GLY A 64 7.95 2.43 -12.62
N LEU A 65 7.86 2.62 -11.31
CA LEU A 65 6.56 2.63 -10.65
C LEU A 65 5.84 3.95 -10.94
N PRO A 66 4.53 3.91 -11.23
CA PRO A 66 3.71 5.12 -11.29
C PRO A 66 3.83 5.95 -10.01
N PRO A 67 3.87 7.30 -10.10
CA PRO A 67 4.15 8.18 -8.96
C PRO A 67 3.14 8.07 -7.81
N LEU A 68 1.91 7.61 -8.08
CA LEU A 68 0.86 7.42 -7.08
C LEU A 68 0.79 5.96 -6.60
N ILE A 69 1.90 5.22 -6.65
CA ILE A 69 2.03 3.89 -6.06
C ILE A 69 3.19 3.90 -5.09
N GLU A 70 2.89 3.57 -3.83
CA GLU A 70 3.87 3.48 -2.77
C GLU A 70 4.94 2.41 -3.10
N PRO A 71 6.25 2.72 -2.94
CA PRO A 71 7.30 1.72 -3.05
C PRO A 71 7.09 0.55 -2.07
N GLN A 72 7.48 -0.67 -2.46
CA GLN A 72 7.20 -1.88 -1.67
C GLN A 72 7.78 -1.83 -0.25
N ALA A 73 9.00 -1.33 -0.09
CA ALA A 73 9.64 -1.23 1.22
C ALA A 73 8.92 -0.23 2.14
N GLU A 74 8.44 0.88 1.60
CA GLU A 74 7.68 1.87 2.37
C GLU A 74 6.28 1.35 2.74
N TRP A 75 5.62 0.67 1.79
CA TRP A 75 4.37 -0.04 2.07
C TRP A 75 4.56 -1.08 3.18
N PHE A 76 5.64 -1.87 3.14
CA PHE A 76 5.93 -2.89 4.14
C PHE A 76 6.13 -2.29 5.54
N LYS A 77 6.89 -1.19 5.64
CA LYS A 77 7.06 -0.43 6.89
C LYS A 77 5.72 0.10 7.40
N ARG A 78 4.88 0.65 6.50
CA ARG A 78 3.57 1.20 6.85
C ARG A 78 2.60 0.11 7.32
N ARG A 79 2.52 -1.02 6.61
CA ARG A 79 1.77 -2.22 7.01
C ARG A 79 2.22 -2.72 8.38
N SER A 80 3.51 -2.72 8.66
CA SER A 80 4.06 -3.19 9.93
C SER A 80 3.58 -2.36 11.13
N ARG A 81 3.14 -1.11 10.92
CA ARG A 81 2.51 -0.26 11.96
C ARG A 81 1.11 -0.71 12.36
N CYS A 82 0.49 -1.67 11.65
CA CYS A 82 -0.75 -2.30 12.08
C CYS A 82 -0.63 -2.96 13.46
N ALA A 83 0.60 -3.28 13.91
CA ALA A 83 0.87 -3.76 15.27
C ALA A 83 0.41 -2.81 16.39
N PHE A 84 0.18 -1.53 16.09
CA PHE A 84 -0.29 -0.53 17.05
C PHE A 84 -1.81 -0.28 16.95
N LYS A 85 -2.54 -1.08 16.17
CA LYS A 85 -3.98 -0.95 15.99
C LYS A 85 -4.72 -1.92 16.88
N GLU A 86 -5.91 -1.51 17.33
CA GLU A 86 -6.76 -2.35 18.18
C GLU A 86 -7.07 -3.69 17.50
N ASN A 87 -7.39 -3.64 16.21
CA ASN A 87 -7.56 -4.83 15.38
C ASN A 87 -6.34 -5.04 14.46
N HIS A 88 -5.22 -5.49 15.04
CA HIS A 88 -3.97 -5.76 14.34
C HIS A 88 -4.15 -6.69 13.13
N ARG A 89 -4.93 -7.76 13.29
CA ARG A 89 -5.21 -8.73 12.21
C ARG A 89 -5.96 -8.10 11.05
N GLN A 90 -7.07 -7.41 11.31
CA GLN A 90 -7.87 -6.79 10.25
C GLN A 90 -7.10 -5.71 9.50
N CYS A 91 -6.39 -4.83 10.23
CA CYS A 91 -5.53 -3.81 9.60
C CYS A 91 -4.50 -4.44 8.65
N THR A 92 -3.88 -5.56 9.08
CA THR A 92 -2.89 -6.29 8.26
C THR A 92 -3.54 -6.93 7.04
N ALA A 93 -4.71 -7.55 7.19
CA ALA A 93 -5.45 -8.17 6.08
C ALA A 93 -5.84 -7.14 5.01
N ASP A 94 -6.33 -5.97 5.42
CA ASP A 94 -6.71 -4.88 4.52
C ASP A 94 -5.51 -4.24 3.84
N ALA A 95 -4.36 -4.18 4.52
CA ALA A 95 -3.11 -3.76 3.89
C ALA A 95 -2.71 -4.66 2.72
N TYR A 96 -2.81 -5.99 2.90
CA TYR A 96 -2.58 -6.94 1.82
C TYR A 96 -3.64 -6.84 0.71
N GLU A 97 -4.91 -6.63 1.06
CA GLU A 97 -5.97 -6.44 0.06
C GLU A 97 -5.70 -5.20 -0.80
N GLU A 98 -5.33 -4.07 -0.19
CA GLU A 98 -4.89 -2.88 -0.93
C GLU A 98 -3.75 -3.25 -1.88
N ARG A 99 -2.69 -3.87 -1.34
CA ARG A 99 -1.48 -4.11 -2.11
C ARG A 99 -1.69 -5.07 -3.27
N THR A 100 -2.42 -6.16 -3.07
CA THR A 100 -2.72 -7.13 -4.13
C THR A 100 -3.60 -6.53 -5.23
N ILE A 101 -4.56 -5.67 -4.90
CA ILE A 101 -5.35 -4.93 -5.90
C ILE A 101 -4.43 -4.01 -6.72
N LEU A 102 -3.52 -3.28 -6.07
CA LEU A 102 -2.55 -2.40 -6.74
C LEU A 102 -1.64 -3.20 -7.68
N LEU A 103 -1.02 -4.27 -7.20
CA LEU A 103 -0.07 -5.06 -7.99
C LEU A 103 -0.75 -5.78 -9.16
N ARG A 104 -1.97 -6.32 -8.95
CA ARG A 104 -2.76 -6.92 -10.03
C ARG A 104 -3.08 -5.91 -11.12
N THR A 105 -3.43 -4.68 -10.74
CA THR A 105 -3.64 -3.57 -11.70
C THR A 105 -2.40 -3.33 -12.56
N LEU A 106 -1.20 -3.41 -11.98
CA LEU A 106 0.04 -3.20 -12.71
C LEU A 106 0.35 -4.33 -13.69
N LEU A 107 0.00 -5.56 -13.31
CA LEU A 107 0.17 -6.76 -14.14
C LEU A 107 -0.84 -6.86 -15.28
N GLU A 108 -2.02 -6.26 -15.14
CA GLU A 108 -3.03 -6.26 -16.20
C GLU A 108 -2.57 -5.39 -17.39
N PRO A 109 -2.75 -5.86 -18.64
CA PRO A 109 -2.41 -5.09 -19.83
C PRO A 109 -3.32 -3.87 -19.95
N ASP A 110 -2.77 -2.77 -20.47
CA ASP A 110 -3.55 -1.59 -20.81
C ASP A 110 -4.54 -1.94 -21.93
N GLY A 111 -5.85 -1.96 -21.64
CA GLY A 111 -6.83 -2.31 -22.68
C GLY A 111 -8.22 -2.76 -22.23
N ALA A 112 -8.48 -2.98 -20.95
CA ALA A 112 -9.83 -3.32 -20.51
C ALA A 112 -10.81 -2.16 -20.82
N GLU A 113 -11.89 -2.46 -21.54
CA GLU A 113 -13.04 -1.57 -21.70
C GLU A 113 -13.67 -1.36 -20.33
N ALA A 114 -13.50 -0.16 -19.78
CA ALA A 114 -14.10 0.26 -18.53
C ALA A 114 -14.57 1.71 -18.68
N PRO A 115 -15.68 2.10 -18.00
CA PRO A 115 -16.13 3.48 -17.99
C PRO A 115 -15.01 4.44 -17.60
N ARG A 116 -14.91 5.56 -18.32
CA ARG A 116 -13.90 6.59 -18.10
C ARG A 116 -14.47 7.76 -17.30
N TYR A 117 -13.64 8.30 -16.44
CA TYR A 117 -13.91 9.45 -15.60
C TYR A 117 -12.83 10.50 -15.86
N ARG A 118 -13.15 11.80 -15.92
CA ARG A 118 -12.12 12.86 -15.81
C ARG A 118 -11.92 13.17 -14.36
N CYS A 119 -10.69 13.15 -13.90
CA CYS A 119 -10.34 13.54 -12.55
C CYS A 119 -9.64 14.90 -12.56
N ALA A 120 -10.08 15.80 -11.68
CA ALA A 120 -9.48 17.12 -11.49
C ALA A 120 -8.97 17.24 -10.06
N ALA A 121 -7.66 17.42 -9.89
CA ALA A 121 -6.99 17.73 -8.63
C ALA A 121 -5.84 18.69 -8.89
N SER A 122 -5.45 19.50 -7.90
CA SER A 122 -4.31 20.43 -8.01
C SER A 122 -2.97 19.72 -8.29
N TRP A 123 -2.83 18.48 -7.86
CA TRP A 123 -1.63 17.65 -8.03
C TRP A 123 -1.75 16.65 -9.18
N LEU A 124 -2.91 16.54 -9.83
CA LEU A 124 -3.07 15.70 -11.00
C LEU A 124 -2.61 16.45 -12.26
N PRO A 125 -1.96 15.76 -13.20
CA PRO A 125 -1.77 16.32 -14.54
C PRO A 125 -3.10 16.69 -15.18
N GLU A 126 -3.10 17.79 -15.95
CA GLU A 126 -4.26 18.18 -16.74
C GLU A 126 -4.69 17.04 -17.68
N GLY A 127 -6.00 16.78 -17.73
CA GLY A 127 -6.57 15.71 -18.55
C GLY A 127 -6.34 14.30 -17.98
N ALA A 128 -6.05 14.16 -16.69
CA ALA A 128 -6.02 12.85 -16.05
C ALA A 128 -7.39 12.15 -16.16
N GLU A 129 -7.36 10.91 -16.61
CA GLU A 129 -8.53 10.04 -16.70
C GLU A 129 -8.46 8.97 -15.62
N ALA A 130 -9.60 8.49 -15.14
CA ALA A 130 -9.67 7.31 -14.30
C ALA A 130 -10.64 6.28 -14.86
N ARG A 131 -10.45 5.02 -14.47
CA ARG A 131 -11.36 3.90 -14.77
C ARG A 131 -11.56 3.08 -13.51
N ILE A 132 -12.79 2.61 -13.31
CA ILE A 132 -13.11 1.68 -12.24
C ILE A 132 -12.58 0.30 -12.63
N LEU A 133 -11.68 -0.26 -11.83
CA LEU A 133 -11.15 -1.61 -12.07
C LEU A 133 -11.92 -2.68 -11.29
N ARG A 134 -12.42 -2.29 -10.11
CA ARG A 134 -13.19 -3.12 -9.17
C ARG A 134 -14.09 -2.20 -8.35
N LYS A 135 -15.05 -2.77 -7.60
CA LYS A 135 -15.95 -2.06 -6.68
C LYS A 135 -15.26 -1.18 -5.61
N ARG A 136 -13.92 -1.10 -5.55
CA ARG A 136 -13.17 -0.35 -4.52
C ARG A 136 -11.94 0.40 -5.06
N ALA A 137 -11.65 0.36 -6.36
CA ALA A 137 -10.41 0.92 -6.92
C ALA A 137 -10.62 1.68 -8.24
N LEU A 138 -10.02 2.87 -8.31
CA LEU A 138 -9.87 3.68 -9.51
C LEU A 138 -8.42 3.65 -9.96
N VAL A 139 -8.19 3.28 -11.20
CA VAL A 139 -6.87 3.41 -11.84
C VAL A 139 -6.83 4.76 -12.52
N ILE A 140 -5.70 5.45 -12.46
CA ILE A 140 -5.53 6.82 -12.94
C ILE A 140 -4.51 6.80 -14.07
N TRP A 141 -4.86 7.41 -15.20
CA TRP A 141 -4.02 7.58 -16.38
C TRP A 141 -3.77 9.05 -16.68
N SER A 142 -2.60 9.34 -17.24
CA SER A 142 -2.30 10.61 -17.89
C SER A 142 -1.50 10.36 -19.16
N LYS A 143 -1.90 10.98 -20.27
CA LYS A 143 -1.24 10.84 -21.59
C LYS A 143 -1.03 9.37 -22.00
N GLY A 144 -2.02 8.52 -21.73
CA GLY A 144 -1.98 7.09 -22.04
C GLY A 144 -1.13 6.22 -21.11
N LYS A 145 -0.52 6.78 -20.06
CA LYS A 145 0.26 6.03 -19.06
C LYS A 145 -0.47 5.94 -17.74
N ARG A 146 -0.41 4.78 -17.07
CA ARG A 146 -0.87 4.63 -15.68
C ARG A 146 0.01 5.48 -14.77
N ILE A 147 -0.61 6.36 -13.98
CA ILE A 147 0.07 7.21 -12.99
C ILE A 147 -0.25 6.81 -11.54
N GLY A 148 -1.24 5.93 -11.34
CA GLY A 148 -1.38 5.08 -10.16
C GLY A 148 -2.82 4.65 -9.92
N VAL A 149 -3.15 4.33 -8.67
CA VAL A 149 -4.45 3.73 -8.32
C VAL A 149 -4.90 4.31 -6.98
N ALA A 150 -6.15 4.77 -6.92
CA ALA A 150 -6.80 5.23 -5.69
C ALA A 150 -7.82 4.19 -5.21
N MET A 151 -7.91 3.99 -3.90
CA MET A 151 -8.80 3.01 -3.28
C MET A 151 -9.71 3.61 -2.24
N GLN A 152 -10.94 3.09 -2.14
CA GLN A 152 -11.85 3.48 -1.06
C GLN A 152 -11.33 3.04 0.30
N ARG A 153 -11.81 3.73 1.35
CA ARG A 153 -11.55 3.33 2.73
C ARG A 153 -12.12 1.92 3.00
N PHE A 154 -11.36 1.14 3.76
CA PHE A 154 -11.83 -0.12 4.31
C PHE A 154 -12.79 0.18 5.45
N GLU A 155 -14.02 -0.32 5.34
CA GLU A 155 -15.01 -0.27 6.42
C GLU A 155 -14.47 -1.07 7.61
N HIS A 156 -14.67 -0.55 8.82
CA HIS A 156 -14.26 -1.23 10.06
C HIS A 156 -12.76 -1.52 10.19
N SER A 157 -11.91 -0.76 9.49
CA SER A 157 -10.46 -0.91 9.55
C SER A 157 -9.74 0.40 9.81
N ASP A 158 -8.64 0.28 10.57
CA ASP A 158 -7.68 1.36 10.79
C ASP A 158 -6.69 1.54 9.64
N TRP A 159 -6.70 0.62 8.67
CA TRP A 159 -5.88 0.75 7.48
C TRP A 159 -6.35 1.95 6.62
N ARG A 160 -5.37 2.69 6.09
CA ARG A 160 -5.59 3.86 5.23
C ARG A 160 -4.85 3.64 3.93
N PRO A 161 -5.53 3.59 2.77
CA PRO A 161 -4.86 3.48 1.48
C PRO A 161 -3.87 4.62 1.24
N TYR A 162 -2.82 4.35 0.46
CA TYR A 162 -1.81 5.36 0.10
C TYR A 162 -2.42 6.50 -0.72
N ALA A 163 -3.22 6.14 -1.73
CA ALA A 163 -4.08 7.06 -2.45
C ALA A 163 -5.54 6.73 -2.12
N LEU A 164 -6.22 7.60 -1.38
CA LEU A 164 -7.58 7.35 -0.91
C LEU A 164 -8.60 7.92 -1.88
N LEU A 165 -9.66 7.16 -2.19
CA LEU A 165 -10.89 7.65 -2.80
C LEU A 165 -11.90 7.97 -1.70
N GLU A 166 -12.20 9.25 -1.50
CA GLU A 166 -13.39 9.70 -0.77
C GLU A 166 -14.60 9.76 -1.72
N GLY A 167 -15.82 9.62 -1.21
CA GLY A 167 -17.03 9.57 -2.04
C GLY A 167 -17.35 8.19 -2.67
N THR A 168 -18.47 8.13 -3.38
CA THR A 168 -18.97 6.91 -4.04
C THR A 168 -18.45 6.82 -5.48
N PHE A 169 -18.49 5.64 -6.10
CA PHE A 169 -18.13 5.49 -7.53
C PHE A 169 -19.06 6.25 -8.48
N GLU A 170 -20.22 6.66 -7.99
CA GLU A 170 -21.16 7.52 -8.70
C GLU A 170 -20.74 9.00 -8.63
N GLN A 171 -19.98 9.38 -7.60
CA GLN A 171 -19.40 10.72 -7.39
C GLN A 171 -18.00 10.64 -6.74
N PRO A 172 -16.97 10.20 -7.48
CA PRO A 172 -15.66 9.96 -6.88
C PRO A 172 -14.94 11.27 -6.47
N GLU A 173 -14.48 11.37 -5.23
CA GLU A 173 -13.65 12.45 -4.67
C GLU A 173 -12.32 11.88 -4.09
N VAL A 174 -11.24 11.77 -4.85
CA VAL A 174 -9.95 11.23 -4.33
C VAL A 174 -9.23 12.23 -3.40
N VAL A 175 -8.65 11.76 -2.29
CA VAL A 175 -7.81 12.54 -1.37
C VAL A 175 -6.47 11.83 -1.17
N GLY A 176 -5.39 12.41 -1.69
CA GLY A 176 -4.01 12.02 -1.37
C GLY A 176 -3.43 12.91 -0.26
N SER A 177 -2.57 12.34 0.60
CA SER A 177 -2.18 12.90 1.90
C SER A 177 -1.65 14.33 1.85
N GLY A 178 -2.37 15.26 2.49
CA GLY A 178 -1.98 16.66 2.67
C GLY A 178 -2.88 17.65 1.93
N THR A 179 -4.17 17.71 2.28
CA THR A 179 -5.13 18.81 1.94
C THR A 179 -5.51 19.02 0.46
N SER A 180 -5.37 18.05 -0.44
CA SER A 180 -5.79 18.24 -1.85
C SER A 180 -6.81 17.22 -2.34
N LYS A 181 -8.04 17.70 -2.53
CA LYS A 181 -9.21 16.97 -3.06
C LYS A 181 -9.12 16.79 -4.58
N MET A 182 -9.68 15.70 -5.09
CA MET A 182 -9.70 15.35 -6.51
C MET A 182 -11.11 14.93 -6.91
N LYS A 183 -11.80 15.70 -7.74
CA LYS A 183 -13.15 15.38 -8.19
C LYS A 183 -13.09 14.61 -9.51
N CYS A 184 -13.64 13.41 -9.55
CA CYS A 184 -13.79 12.64 -10.78
C CYS A 184 -15.24 12.72 -11.29
N ILE A 185 -15.44 13.13 -12.54
CA ILE A 185 -16.75 13.24 -13.19
C ILE A 185 -16.80 12.21 -14.32
N GLY A 186 -17.85 11.40 -14.37
CA GLY A 186 -18.05 10.43 -15.44
C GLY A 186 -18.11 11.11 -16.82
N ILE A 187 -17.43 10.54 -17.81
CA ILE A 187 -17.51 10.99 -19.19
C ILE A 187 -18.39 9.99 -19.93
N SER A 188 -19.57 10.43 -20.35
CA SER A 188 -20.33 9.70 -21.37
C SER A 188 -19.57 9.83 -22.70
N HIS A 189 -19.29 8.71 -23.35
CA HIS A 189 -18.93 8.70 -24.76
C HIS A 189 -20.14 9.07 -25.62
#